data_AF-A0A1I7T3N3-F1
#
_entry.id   AF-A0A1I7T3N3-F1
#
_cell.length_a   1.000
_cell.length_b   1.000
_cell.length_c   1.000
_cell.angle_alpha   90.00
_cell.angle_beta   90.00
_cell.angle_gamma   90.00
#
_symmetry.space_group_name_H-M   'P 1'
#
loop_
_entity.id
_entity.type
_entity.pdbx_description
1 polymer ?
#
loop_
_entity_poly.entity_id
_entity_poly.type
_entity_poly.pdbx_seq_one_letter_code
_entity_poly.pdbx_strand_id
1 'polypeptide(L)'
;MDATEQVKLALSSKKIKDYIRFANVRYFDYCQITIEGEHFSISLSYGCEWCKQTFREYQEPVELIGKEMEPWSNEKLSVIENAITVLKQLQTTFPCKETGVIIIEKEPAEVKKILGALDNFIYVSLSRERIEAVDVDVVMEFYKKGREIAINGSEMPLDYYHRNAFKFHIIYYEDARWVKLGHLFSMKGAWSVELGKNNFNCEDMNALLKHWMTCEGRREEDLFEGLISLKVNTSGYPFRLLANHQNHLLLYVSLETDQLTIGVYYSDEPVMLAKGTRMTREYRILEILQRKKVLEDESEIGENWNKIEIRQLEEELARNGVYYVDGTPYVDDL
;
A
#
# COMPACT_ATOMS: atom_id res chain seq x y z
N MET A 1 11.58 -31.62 7.19
CA MET A 1 12.56 -30.86 6.42
C MET A 1 11.96 -29.50 6.19
N ASP A 2 12.48 -28.51 6.90
CA ASP A 2 11.97 -27.13 6.83
C ASP A 2 12.29 -26.53 5.45
N ALA A 3 11.53 -25.52 5.04
CA ALA A 3 11.73 -24.75 3.81
C ALA A 3 13.19 -24.42 3.48
N THR A 4 13.90 -23.88 4.47
CA THR A 4 15.28 -23.44 4.42
C THR A 4 16.19 -24.62 4.06
N GLU A 5 16.03 -25.75 4.75
CA GLU A 5 16.75 -26.99 4.40
C GLU A 5 16.47 -27.43 2.96
N GLN A 6 15.22 -27.36 2.49
CA GLN A 6 14.88 -27.76 1.11
C GLN A 6 15.59 -26.88 0.08
N VAL A 7 15.60 -25.56 0.30
CA VAL A 7 16.29 -24.59 -0.57
C VAL A 7 17.79 -24.84 -0.56
N LYS A 8 18.42 -24.97 0.61
CA LYS A 8 19.86 -25.22 0.74
C LYS A 8 20.30 -26.56 0.10
N LEU A 9 19.47 -27.60 0.22
CA LEU A 9 19.71 -28.88 -0.44
C LEU A 9 19.54 -28.81 -1.96
N ALA A 10 18.58 -28.03 -2.47
CA ALA A 10 18.42 -27.80 -3.90
C ALA A 10 19.61 -27.03 -4.50
N LEU A 11 20.14 -26.05 -3.77
CA LEU A 11 21.33 -25.28 -4.16
C LEU A 11 22.56 -26.19 -4.30
N SER A 12 22.73 -27.14 -3.39
CA SER A 12 23.91 -28.02 -3.32
C SER A 12 23.81 -29.31 -4.16
N SER A 13 22.63 -29.72 -4.62
CA SER A 13 22.43 -31.00 -5.33
C SER A 13 21.51 -30.91 -6.54
N LYS A 14 22.07 -31.15 -7.74
CA LYS A 14 21.31 -31.23 -8.99
C LYS A 14 20.18 -32.27 -8.93
N LYS A 15 20.44 -33.42 -8.31
CA LYS A 15 19.45 -34.50 -8.15
C LYS A 15 18.25 -34.00 -7.32
N ILE A 16 18.51 -33.37 -6.17
CA ILE A 16 17.45 -32.86 -5.28
C ILE A 16 16.68 -31.74 -5.97
N LYS A 17 17.37 -30.82 -6.65
CA LYS A 17 16.75 -29.78 -7.49
C LYS A 17 15.77 -30.37 -8.50
N ASP A 18 16.17 -31.40 -9.25
CA ASP A 18 15.30 -32.02 -10.25
C ASP A 18 14.09 -32.71 -9.62
N TYR A 19 14.23 -33.31 -8.43
CA TYR A 19 13.10 -33.87 -7.67
C TYR A 19 12.11 -32.79 -7.21
N ILE A 20 12.60 -31.70 -6.60
CA ILE A 20 11.75 -30.61 -6.12
C ILE A 20 10.99 -29.98 -7.28
N ARG A 21 11.69 -29.70 -8.38
CA ARG A 21 11.08 -29.16 -9.60
C ARG A 21 9.99 -30.10 -10.14
N PHE A 22 10.26 -31.41 -10.19
CA PHE A 22 9.29 -32.39 -10.67
C PHE A 22 8.07 -32.51 -9.75
N ALA A 23 8.27 -32.43 -8.43
CA ALA A 23 7.20 -32.43 -7.45
C ALA A 23 6.32 -31.17 -7.52
N ASN A 24 6.80 -30.10 -8.17
CA ASN A 24 6.09 -28.84 -8.38
C ASN A 24 5.44 -28.28 -7.10
N VAL A 25 6.17 -28.38 -5.98
CA VAL A 25 5.69 -27.89 -4.70
C VAL A 25 5.73 -26.36 -4.74
N ARG A 26 4.56 -25.72 -4.86
CA ARG A 26 4.41 -24.28 -4.65
C ARG A 26 4.54 -23.99 -3.18
N TYR A 27 5.78 -23.81 -2.75
CA TYR A 27 6.05 -23.52 -1.36
C TYR A 27 5.81 -22.02 -1.12
N PHE A 28 6.41 -21.12 -1.91
CA PHE A 28 6.50 -19.69 -1.57
C PHE A 28 5.41 -18.83 -2.22
N ASP A 29 4.92 -17.85 -1.46
CA ASP A 29 3.98 -16.85 -1.97
C ASP A 29 4.71 -15.71 -2.68
N TYR A 30 5.87 -15.32 -2.16
CA TYR A 30 6.63 -14.18 -2.64
C TYR A 30 8.12 -14.46 -2.69
N CYS A 31 8.77 -13.89 -3.70
CA CYS A 31 10.20 -13.86 -3.85
C CYS A 31 10.66 -12.42 -4.06
N GLN A 32 11.61 -11.96 -3.25
CA GLN A 32 12.19 -10.63 -3.40
C GLN A 32 13.65 -10.77 -3.75
N ILE A 33 14.08 -10.05 -4.77
CA ILE A 33 15.51 -9.86 -5.03
C ILE A 33 15.91 -8.45 -4.58
N THR A 34 16.98 -8.36 -3.82
CA THR A 34 17.61 -7.09 -3.45
C THR A 34 18.98 -7.03 -4.12
N ILE A 35 19.23 -5.96 -4.88
CA ILE A 35 20.52 -5.71 -5.53
C ILE A 35 21.07 -4.40 -4.98
N GLU A 36 22.23 -4.48 -4.32
CA GLU A 36 22.86 -3.37 -3.61
C GLU A 36 24.36 -3.38 -3.90
N GLY A 37 24.87 -2.33 -4.54
CA GLY A 37 26.28 -2.24 -4.92
C GLY A 37 26.75 -3.49 -5.68
N GLU A 38 27.77 -4.18 -5.16
CA GLU A 38 28.34 -5.41 -5.73
C GLU A 38 27.77 -6.69 -5.10
N HIS A 39 26.61 -6.59 -4.45
CA HIS A 39 25.98 -7.70 -3.76
C HIS A 39 24.51 -7.85 -4.18
N PHE A 40 24.01 -9.07 -4.02
CA PHE A 40 22.59 -9.33 -4.11
C PHE A 40 22.17 -10.39 -3.09
N SER A 41 20.92 -10.30 -2.66
CA SER A 41 20.26 -11.30 -1.82
C SER A 41 18.91 -11.65 -2.42
N ILE A 42 18.42 -12.83 -2.10
CA ILE A 42 17.08 -13.27 -2.45
C ILE A 42 16.39 -13.74 -1.18
N SER A 43 15.22 -13.18 -0.89
CA SER A 43 14.34 -13.69 0.16
C SER A 43 13.14 -14.40 -0.45
N LEU A 44 12.76 -15.50 0.17
CA LEU A 44 11.60 -16.29 -0.21
C LEU A 44 10.69 -16.44 0.98
N SER A 45 9.41 -16.14 0.81
CA SER A 45 8.55 -15.97 1.96
C SER A 45 7.19 -16.67 1.82
N TYR A 46 6.66 -17.05 2.99
CA TYR A 46 5.39 -17.75 3.15
C TYR A 46 4.38 -16.89 3.87
N GLY A 47 3.11 -16.98 3.46
CA GLY A 47 2.05 -16.26 4.13
C GLY A 47 2.22 -14.75 3.93
N CYS A 48 1.41 -14.18 3.04
CA CYS A 48 1.33 -12.73 2.97
C CYS A 48 0.40 -12.25 4.11
N GLU A 49 0.98 -11.76 5.21
CA GLU A 49 0.25 -10.98 6.21
C GLU A 49 0.58 -9.51 6.01
N TRP A 50 -0.40 -8.73 5.59
CA TRP A 50 -0.21 -7.30 5.42
C TRP A 50 -0.13 -6.65 6.81
N CYS A 51 1.03 -6.14 7.19
CA CYS A 51 1.22 -5.42 8.44
C CYS A 51 2.03 -4.14 8.17
N LYS A 52 1.54 -3.01 8.69
CA LYS A 52 2.06 -1.65 8.47
C LYS A 52 1.96 -1.16 7.02
N GLN A 53 0.79 -0.62 6.71
CA GLN A 53 0.43 0.44 5.74
C GLN A 53 0.91 0.35 4.26
N THR A 54 2.04 -0.30 3.96
CA THR A 54 2.65 -0.40 2.63
C THR A 54 3.50 -1.66 2.42
N PHE A 55 3.89 -2.39 3.47
CA PHE A 55 4.77 -3.57 3.34
C PHE A 55 4.03 -4.87 3.62
N ARG A 56 4.32 -5.89 2.80
CA ARG A 56 3.91 -7.26 3.07
C ARG A 56 4.88 -7.84 4.08
N GLU A 57 4.43 -8.05 5.31
CA GLU A 57 5.19 -8.87 6.26
C GLU A 57 4.92 -10.33 5.90
N TYR A 58 6.00 -11.07 5.72
CA TYR A 58 5.91 -12.49 5.46
C TYR A 58 6.44 -13.25 6.66
N GLN A 59 5.91 -14.45 6.89
CA GLN A 59 6.48 -15.34 7.90
C GLN A 59 7.95 -15.63 7.54
N GLU A 60 8.77 -15.83 8.59
CA GLU A 60 10.23 -15.99 8.57
C GLU A 60 10.78 -16.32 7.18
N PRO A 61 11.31 -15.33 6.44
CA PRO A 61 11.75 -15.56 5.08
C PRO A 61 12.98 -16.47 5.06
N VAL A 62 13.05 -17.34 4.05
CA VAL A 62 14.31 -17.97 3.67
C VAL A 62 15.14 -16.91 2.98
N GLU A 63 16.12 -16.37 3.70
CA GLU A 63 17.09 -15.44 3.16
C GLU A 63 18.29 -16.18 2.58
N LEU A 64 18.64 -15.82 1.35
CA LEU A 64 19.82 -16.30 0.64
C LEU A 64 20.75 -15.13 0.36
N ILE A 65 21.98 -15.23 0.87
CA ILE A 65 23.05 -14.28 0.59
C ILE A 65 24.03 -14.85 -0.43
N GLY A 66 24.77 -13.98 -1.12
CA GLY A 66 25.61 -14.35 -2.28
C GLY A 66 26.45 -15.64 -2.13
N LYS A 67 27.06 -15.88 -0.97
CA LYS A 67 27.86 -17.10 -0.69
C LYS A 67 27.06 -18.39 -0.77
N GLU A 68 25.82 -18.39 -0.29
CA GLU A 68 24.95 -19.56 -0.32
C GLU A 68 24.48 -19.89 -1.74
N MET A 69 24.50 -18.89 -2.62
CA MET A 69 24.10 -18.98 -4.02
C MET A 69 25.29 -19.20 -4.98
N GLU A 70 26.52 -19.34 -4.47
CA GLU A 70 27.72 -19.63 -5.26
C GLU A 70 27.55 -20.82 -6.22
N PRO A 71 26.93 -21.95 -5.85
CA PRO A 71 26.77 -23.09 -6.76
C PRO A 71 25.97 -22.77 -8.03
N TRP A 72 25.15 -21.71 -7.99
CA TRP A 72 24.31 -21.27 -9.12
C TRP A 72 24.79 -19.95 -9.73
N SER A 73 25.86 -19.35 -9.17
CA SER A 73 26.49 -18.14 -9.68
C SER A 73 27.63 -18.49 -10.64
N ASN A 74 28.05 -17.51 -11.44
CA ASN A 74 29.16 -17.63 -12.36
C ASN A 74 30.09 -16.42 -12.19
N GLU A 75 31.33 -16.69 -11.77
CA GLU A 75 32.35 -15.65 -11.53
C GLU A 75 32.68 -14.79 -12.76
N LYS A 76 32.34 -15.26 -13.98
CA LYS A 76 32.54 -14.49 -15.21
C LYS A 76 31.43 -13.48 -15.49
N LEU A 77 30.29 -13.58 -14.82
CA LEU A 77 29.15 -12.70 -15.00
C LEU A 77 29.20 -11.53 -14.02
N SER A 78 28.61 -10.40 -14.41
CA SER A 78 28.45 -9.29 -13.47
C SER A 78 27.48 -9.65 -12.35
N VAL A 79 27.49 -8.89 -11.25
CA VAL A 79 26.57 -9.09 -10.11
C VAL A 79 25.11 -9.08 -10.57
N ILE A 80 24.74 -8.14 -11.44
CA ILE A 80 23.38 -8.04 -12.00
C ILE A 80 23.02 -9.30 -12.82
N GLU A 81 23.96 -9.79 -13.63
CA GLU A 81 23.73 -10.97 -14.46
C GLU A 81 23.61 -12.24 -13.62
N ASN A 82 24.42 -12.37 -12.57
CA ASN A 82 24.29 -13.44 -11.58
C ASN A 82 22.95 -13.35 -10.84
N ALA A 83 22.58 -12.17 -10.34
CA ALA A 83 21.32 -11.91 -9.66
C ALA A 83 20.11 -12.38 -10.49
N ILE A 84 20.04 -11.96 -11.77
CA ILE A 84 18.97 -12.35 -12.69
C ILE A 84 19.00 -13.86 -12.98
N THR A 85 20.18 -14.44 -13.19
CA THR A 85 20.33 -15.87 -13.53
C THR A 85 19.91 -16.76 -12.37
N VAL A 86 20.40 -16.45 -11.16
CA VAL A 86 20.08 -17.17 -9.93
C VAL A 86 18.59 -17.06 -9.63
N LEU A 87 18.00 -15.86 -9.74
CA LEU A 87 16.57 -15.66 -9.54
C LEU A 87 15.72 -16.51 -10.49
N LYS A 88 16.02 -16.49 -11.79
CA LYS A 88 15.28 -17.29 -12.79
C LYS A 88 15.39 -18.78 -12.51
N GLN A 89 16.58 -19.24 -12.14
CA GLN A 89 16.80 -20.64 -11.77
C GLN A 89 16.04 -21.02 -10.50
N LEU A 90 16.00 -20.12 -9.53
CA LEU A 90 15.29 -20.31 -8.27
C LEU A 90 13.78 -20.37 -8.51
N GLN A 91 13.20 -19.43 -9.24
CA GLN A 91 11.76 -19.41 -9.58
C GLN A 91 11.34 -20.62 -10.42
N THR A 92 12.25 -21.17 -11.24
CA THR A 92 12.00 -22.43 -11.98
C THR A 92 11.99 -23.65 -11.04
N THR A 93 12.75 -23.60 -9.95
CA THR A 93 12.86 -24.70 -8.99
C THR A 93 11.77 -24.62 -7.91
N PHE A 94 11.46 -23.40 -7.47
CA PHE A 94 10.49 -23.05 -6.45
C PHE A 94 9.55 -21.98 -7.02
N PRO A 95 8.45 -22.39 -7.70
CA PRO A 95 7.52 -21.44 -8.29
C PRO A 95 6.90 -20.55 -7.20
N CYS A 96 7.05 -19.24 -7.36
CA CYS A 96 6.50 -18.22 -6.47
C CYS A 96 5.28 -17.58 -7.14
N LYS A 97 4.29 -17.10 -6.36
CA LYS A 97 3.13 -16.40 -6.94
C LYS A 97 3.53 -15.03 -7.45
N GLU A 98 4.34 -14.31 -6.67
CA GLU A 98 4.68 -12.92 -6.93
C GLU A 98 6.17 -12.66 -6.74
N THR A 99 6.64 -11.54 -7.29
CA THR A 99 8.06 -11.17 -7.26
C THR A 99 8.23 -9.68 -7.01
N GLY A 100 9.11 -9.34 -6.08
CA GLY A 100 9.55 -7.97 -5.80
C GLY A 100 10.99 -7.75 -6.22
N VAL A 101 11.29 -6.50 -6.60
CA VAL A 101 12.65 -6.08 -6.98
C VAL A 101 13.02 -4.86 -6.15
N ILE A 102 14.04 -4.98 -5.31
CA ILE A 102 14.62 -3.86 -4.57
C ILE A 102 15.97 -3.54 -5.18
N ILE A 103 16.14 -2.27 -5.55
CA ILE A 103 17.34 -1.75 -6.19
C ILE A 103 17.88 -0.62 -5.32
N ILE A 104 19.12 -0.79 -4.84
CA ILE A 104 19.77 0.14 -3.93
C ILE A 104 21.06 0.64 -4.58
N GLU A 105 21.21 1.96 -4.66
CA GLU A 105 22.42 2.65 -5.17
C GLU A 105 22.90 2.13 -6.53
N LYS A 106 22.00 2.08 -7.51
CA LYS A 106 22.29 1.67 -8.89
C LYS A 106 22.07 2.78 -9.90
N GLU A 107 22.94 2.80 -10.92
CA GLU A 107 22.85 3.77 -11.99
C GLU A 107 21.65 3.50 -12.91
N PRO A 108 21.03 4.53 -13.53
CA PRO A 108 19.84 4.39 -14.38
C PRO A 108 19.96 3.30 -15.47
N ALA A 109 21.15 3.14 -16.05
CA ALA A 109 21.41 2.12 -17.07
C ALA A 109 21.34 0.70 -16.50
N GLU A 110 21.82 0.50 -15.27
CA GLU A 110 21.74 -0.77 -14.55
C GLU A 110 20.31 -1.07 -14.11
N VAL A 111 19.59 -0.07 -13.58
CA VAL A 111 18.16 -0.19 -13.25
C VAL A 111 17.37 -0.65 -14.46
N LYS A 112 17.59 -0.01 -15.61
CA LYS A 112 16.94 -0.39 -16.87
C LYS A 112 17.29 -1.82 -17.30
N LYS A 113 18.53 -2.26 -17.11
CA LYS A 113 18.97 -3.64 -17.40
C LYS A 113 18.24 -4.65 -16.49
N ILE A 114 18.14 -4.36 -15.20
CA ILE A 114 17.46 -5.21 -14.20
C ILE A 114 15.99 -5.35 -14.55
N LEU A 115 15.27 -4.23 -14.67
CA LEU A 115 13.83 -4.22 -14.92
C LEU A 115 13.47 -4.78 -16.31
N GLY A 116 14.30 -4.54 -17.32
CA GLY A 116 14.12 -5.11 -18.65
C GLY A 116 14.31 -6.63 -18.69
N ALA A 117 15.12 -7.19 -17.79
CA ALA A 117 15.34 -8.63 -17.72
C ALA A 117 14.31 -9.39 -16.86
N LEU A 118 13.59 -8.66 -16.00
CA LEU A 118 12.59 -9.15 -15.06
C LEU A 118 11.21 -8.57 -15.43
N ASP A 119 10.47 -9.24 -16.32
CA ASP A 119 9.21 -8.67 -16.82
C ASP A 119 7.98 -8.94 -15.92
N ASN A 120 8.11 -9.87 -14.97
CA ASN A 120 7.01 -10.39 -14.14
C ASN A 120 7.23 -10.10 -12.65
N PHE A 121 7.45 -8.83 -12.28
CA PHE A 121 7.38 -8.39 -10.89
C PHE A 121 6.10 -7.60 -10.61
N ILE A 122 5.63 -7.71 -9.36
CA ILE A 122 4.51 -6.93 -8.81
C ILE A 122 5.02 -5.65 -8.14
N TYR A 123 6.17 -5.70 -7.48
CA TYR A 123 6.72 -4.61 -6.67
C TYR A 123 8.10 -4.20 -7.15
N VAL A 124 8.35 -2.88 -7.19
CA VAL A 124 9.68 -2.32 -7.41
C VAL A 124 9.97 -1.23 -6.39
N SER A 125 11.15 -1.31 -5.78
CA SER A 125 11.70 -0.31 -4.88
C SER A 125 12.99 0.24 -5.47
N LEU A 126 13.10 1.56 -5.54
CA LEU A 126 14.34 2.25 -5.84
C LEU A 126 14.78 3.02 -4.59
N SER A 127 15.99 2.75 -4.12
CA SER A 127 16.58 3.46 -3.00
C SER A 127 17.91 4.09 -3.39
N ARG A 128 18.05 5.41 -3.21
CA ARG A 128 19.32 6.12 -3.34
C ARG A 128 19.38 7.28 -2.34
N GLU A 129 20.57 7.62 -1.86
CA GLU A 129 20.79 8.77 -0.99
C GLU A 129 20.26 10.05 -1.65
N ARG A 130 20.62 10.26 -2.92
CA ARG A 130 20.15 11.36 -3.76
C ARG A 130 19.52 10.81 -5.03
N ILE A 131 18.27 11.17 -5.28
CA ILE A 131 17.51 10.72 -6.44
C ILE A 131 17.36 11.87 -7.42
N GLU A 132 17.78 11.65 -8.66
CA GLU A 132 17.53 12.57 -9.77
C GLU A 132 16.29 12.13 -10.56
N ALA A 133 15.71 13.04 -11.34
CA ALA A 133 14.53 12.74 -12.15
C ALA A 133 14.76 11.54 -13.09
N VAL A 134 15.96 11.43 -13.67
CA VAL A 134 16.33 10.33 -14.57
C VAL A 134 16.29 8.96 -13.89
N ASP A 135 16.60 8.88 -12.59
CA ASP A 135 16.56 7.63 -11.85
C ASP A 135 15.13 7.10 -11.74
N VAL A 136 14.21 8.00 -11.39
CA VAL A 136 12.80 7.69 -11.20
C VAL A 136 12.12 7.44 -12.54
N ASP A 137 12.43 8.24 -13.57
CA ASP A 137 11.89 8.09 -14.93
C ASP A 137 12.12 6.67 -15.47
N VAL A 138 13.30 6.10 -15.22
CA VAL A 138 13.59 4.73 -15.64
C VAL A 138 12.60 3.76 -15.03
N VAL A 139 12.33 3.82 -13.72
CA VAL A 139 11.36 2.94 -13.05
C VAL A 139 9.94 3.19 -13.55
N MET A 140 9.56 4.45 -13.74
CA MET A 140 8.22 4.86 -14.14
C MET A 140 7.85 4.44 -15.57
N GLU A 141 8.84 4.27 -16.45
CA GLU A 141 8.63 3.74 -17.81
C GLU A 141 8.37 2.23 -17.83
N PHE A 142 8.69 1.50 -16.75
CA PHE A 142 8.30 0.09 -16.55
C PHE A 142 6.93 -0.07 -15.87
N TYR A 143 6.11 0.97 -15.89
CA TYR A 143 4.73 0.90 -15.39
C TYR A 143 3.93 -0.22 -16.06
N LYS A 144 3.24 -1.01 -15.23
CA LYS A 144 2.15 -1.90 -15.63
C LYS A 144 1.02 -1.79 -14.62
N LYS A 145 -0.23 -1.93 -15.08
CA LYS A 145 -1.40 -1.92 -14.21
C LYS A 145 -1.28 -3.01 -13.14
N GLY A 146 -1.59 -2.68 -11.89
CA GLY A 146 -1.49 -3.58 -10.74
C GLY A 146 -0.13 -3.58 -10.05
N ARG A 147 0.92 -2.95 -10.64
CA ARG A 147 2.23 -2.86 -9.99
C ARG A 147 2.22 -1.90 -8.81
N GLU A 148 3.09 -2.20 -7.86
CA GLU A 148 3.38 -1.46 -6.65
C GLU A 148 4.75 -0.79 -6.80
N ILE A 149 4.92 0.41 -6.24
CA ILE A 149 6.17 1.18 -6.34
C ILE A 149 6.53 1.83 -5.00
N ALA A 150 7.81 1.80 -4.69
CA ALA A 150 8.42 2.57 -3.61
C ALA A 150 9.65 3.34 -4.12
N ILE A 151 9.69 4.64 -3.85
CA ILE A 151 10.87 5.47 -4.09
C ILE A 151 11.37 5.97 -2.73
N ASN A 152 12.52 5.44 -2.29
CA ASN A 152 13.15 5.78 -1.02
C ASN A 152 14.38 6.63 -1.31
N GLY A 153 14.23 7.94 -1.21
CA GLY A 153 15.33 8.86 -1.37
C GLY A 153 15.10 10.09 -0.52
N SER A 154 16.18 10.58 0.07
CA SER A 154 16.13 11.69 1.02
C SER A 154 15.85 13.05 0.35
N GLU A 155 16.15 13.16 -0.95
CA GLU A 155 15.98 14.37 -1.75
C GLU A 155 15.49 14.05 -3.16
N MET A 156 14.21 14.35 -3.41
CA MET A 156 13.58 14.32 -4.74
C MET A 156 13.58 15.71 -5.39
N PRO A 157 13.68 15.82 -6.73
CA PRO A 157 13.57 17.10 -7.42
C PRO A 157 12.18 17.72 -7.19
N LEU A 158 12.12 18.95 -6.66
CA LEU A 158 10.86 19.59 -6.25
C LEU A 158 9.90 19.90 -7.41
N ASP A 159 10.41 20.00 -8.63
CA ASP A 159 9.66 20.22 -9.86
C ASP A 159 9.47 18.95 -10.68
N TYR A 160 9.76 17.78 -10.11
CA TYR A 160 9.59 16.50 -10.76
C TYR A 160 8.15 16.29 -11.24
N TYR A 161 8.02 15.71 -12.43
CA TYR A 161 6.74 15.34 -13.02
C TYR A 161 6.92 14.13 -13.91
N HIS A 162 6.07 13.13 -13.72
CA HIS A 162 5.98 12.00 -14.64
C HIS A 162 4.54 11.52 -14.81
N ARG A 163 4.15 11.24 -16.06
CA ARG A 163 2.79 10.83 -16.44
C ARG A 163 2.29 9.54 -15.78
N ASN A 164 3.19 8.72 -15.24
CA ASN A 164 2.88 7.44 -14.58
C ASN A 164 3.01 7.47 -13.06
N ALA A 165 3.43 8.59 -12.47
CA ALA A 165 3.78 8.66 -11.04
C ALA A 165 2.63 8.26 -10.10
N PHE A 166 1.37 8.41 -10.51
CA PHE A 166 0.19 8.08 -9.71
C PHE A 166 -0.72 7.04 -10.38
N LYS A 167 -0.15 6.17 -11.23
CA LYS A 167 -0.90 5.09 -11.92
C LYS A 167 -0.70 3.69 -11.34
N PHE A 168 0.25 3.54 -10.41
CA PHE A 168 0.53 2.30 -9.72
C PHE A 168 -0.59 1.97 -8.72
N HIS A 169 -0.68 0.70 -8.35
CA HIS A 169 -1.70 0.21 -7.43
C HIS A 169 -1.41 0.63 -5.99
N ILE A 170 -0.17 0.45 -5.55
CA ILE A 170 0.34 0.95 -4.26
C ILE A 170 1.53 1.86 -4.57
N ILE A 171 1.55 3.03 -3.95
CA ILE A 171 2.54 4.07 -4.20
C ILE A 171 3.14 4.54 -2.87
N TYR A 172 4.46 4.48 -2.77
CA TYR A 172 5.22 5.07 -1.67
C TYR A 172 6.29 6.04 -2.21
N TYR A 173 6.29 7.26 -1.68
CA TYR A 173 7.32 8.27 -1.92
C TYR A 173 7.86 8.76 -0.57
N GLU A 174 9.13 8.48 -0.26
CA GLU A 174 9.76 8.94 0.98
C GLU A 174 9.89 10.47 1.03
N ASP A 175 10.42 11.11 -0.03
CA ASP A 175 10.36 12.56 -0.23
C ASP A 175 9.30 12.91 -1.28
N ALA A 176 8.16 13.38 -0.79
CA ALA A 176 6.98 13.73 -1.56
C ALA A 176 6.77 15.25 -1.67
N ARG A 177 7.75 16.09 -1.31
CA ARG A 177 7.62 17.57 -1.36
C ARG A 177 7.34 18.12 -2.77
N TRP A 178 7.69 17.37 -3.81
CA TRP A 178 7.41 17.68 -5.21
C TRP A 178 5.94 17.41 -5.59
N VAL A 179 5.23 16.60 -4.79
CA VAL A 179 3.84 16.25 -5.04
C VAL A 179 2.96 17.46 -4.77
N LYS A 180 2.11 17.80 -5.75
CA LYS A 180 1.15 18.90 -5.68
C LYS A 180 -0.26 18.33 -5.57
N LEU A 181 -1.17 19.12 -5.05
CA LEU A 181 -2.58 18.75 -4.89
C LEU A 181 -3.22 18.28 -6.22
N GLY A 182 -2.85 18.93 -7.33
CA GLY A 182 -3.31 18.52 -8.67
C GLY A 182 -2.91 17.10 -9.08
N HIS A 183 -1.80 16.55 -8.57
CA HIS A 183 -1.47 15.14 -8.81
C HIS A 183 -2.49 14.22 -8.15
N LEU A 184 -2.85 14.50 -6.89
CA LEU A 184 -3.82 13.72 -6.12
C LEU A 184 -5.24 13.83 -6.71
N PHE A 185 -5.62 15.01 -7.20
CA PHE A 185 -6.88 15.19 -7.93
C PHE A 185 -7.00 14.32 -9.18
N SER A 186 -5.89 14.08 -9.86
CA SER A 186 -5.85 13.32 -11.11
C SER A 186 -5.69 11.80 -10.93
N MET A 187 -5.44 11.37 -9.69
CA MET A 187 -5.18 9.98 -9.35
C MET A 187 -6.42 9.10 -9.59
N LYS A 188 -6.21 7.94 -10.23
CA LYS A 188 -7.27 6.97 -10.50
C LYS A 188 -6.74 5.54 -10.38
N GLY A 189 -7.49 4.68 -9.70
CA GLY A 189 -7.19 3.25 -9.62
C GLY A 189 -5.99 2.88 -8.73
N ALA A 190 -5.43 3.84 -7.99
CA ALA A 190 -4.53 3.58 -6.88
C ALA A 190 -5.35 3.10 -5.68
N TRP A 191 -4.87 2.06 -5.02
CA TRP A 191 -5.43 1.51 -3.79
C TRP A 191 -4.93 2.25 -2.56
N SER A 192 -3.61 2.46 -2.49
CA SER A 192 -2.94 3.15 -1.40
C SER A 192 -1.88 4.09 -1.94
N VAL A 193 -1.82 5.29 -1.37
CA VAL A 193 -0.76 6.26 -1.58
C VAL A 193 -0.25 6.73 -0.23
N GLU A 194 1.04 6.53 -0.02
CA GLU A 194 1.77 6.99 1.14
C GLU A 194 2.83 7.98 0.68
N LEU A 195 2.71 9.20 1.19
CA LEU A 195 3.64 10.28 0.98
C LEU A 195 4.34 10.52 2.32
N GLY A 196 5.63 10.26 2.38
CA GLY A 196 6.48 10.66 3.50
C GLY A 196 6.58 12.18 3.53
N LYS A 197 7.80 12.71 3.64
CA LYS A 197 8.06 14.16 3.76
C LYS A 197 7.32 14.94 2.68
N ASN A 198 6.31 15.72 3.08
CA ASN A 198 5.42 16.42 2.15
C ASN A 198 5.11 17.85 2.61
N ASN A 199 4.45 18.62 1.73
CA ASN A 199 4.10 20.03 1.99
C ASN A 199 2.59 20.23 2.22
N PHE A 200 1.82 19.15 2.36
CA PHE A 200 0.37 19.24 2.50
C PHE A 200 -0.01 19.68 3.91
N ASN A 201 -0.99 20.57 3.99
CA ASN A 201 -1.59 20.99 5.24
C ASN A 201 -3.09 20.62 5.29
N CYS A 202 -3.76 20.97 6.39
CA CYS A 202 -5.17 20.68 6.57
C CYS A 202 -6.08 21.31 5.49
N GLU A 203 -5.73 22.48 4.95
CA GLU A 203 -6.51 23.14 3.89
C GLU A 203 -6.40 22.37 2.58
N ASP A 204 -5.21 21.90 2.22
CA ASP A 204 -5.00 21.05 1.04
C ASP A 204 -5.77 19.73 1.16
N MET A 205 -5.75 19.12 2.34
CA MET A 205 -6.51 17.90 2.60
C MET A 205 -8.01 18.13 2.49
N ASN A 206 -8.51 19.24 3.01
CA ASN A 206 -9.90 19.62 2.81
C ASN A 206 -10.21 19.77 1.32
N ALA A 207 -9.36 20.45 0.54
CA ALA A 207 -9.52 20.59 -0.91
C ALA A 207 -9.46 19.24 -1.66
N LEU A 208 -8.64 18.29 -1.21
CA LEU A 208 -8.59 16.92 -1.74
C LEU A 208 -9.90 16.17 -1.55
N LEU A 209 -10.39 16.16 -0.32
CA LEU A 209 -11.66 15.52 0.00
C LEU A 209 -12.80 16.14 -0.80
N LYS A 210 -12.83 17.48 -0.87
CA LYS A 210 -13.77 18.26 -1.70
C LYS A 210 -13.79 17.81 -3.15
N HIS A 211 -12.62 17.69 -3.77
CA HIS A 211 -12.48 17.28 -5.16
C HIS A 211 -12.94 15.83 -5.40
N TRP A 212 -12.51 14.88 -4.57
CA TRP A 212 -12.88 13.47 -4.75
C TRP A 212 -14.36 13.20 -4.53
N MET A 213 -15.03 13.97 -3.68
CA MET A 213 -16.48 13.91 -3.52
C MET A 213 -17.26 14.52 -4.69
N THR A 214 -16.73 15.57 -5.31
CA THR A 214 -17.40 16.31 -6.39
C THR A 214 -17.13 15.72 -7.77
N CYS A 215 -16.14 14.83 -7.92
CA CYS A 215 -15.77 14.18 -9.19
C CYS A 215 -16.79 13.16 -9.76
N GLU A 216 -17.91 12.89 -9.06
CA GLU A 216 -19.12 12.28 -9.64
C GLU A 216 -20.19 13.32 -10.04
N GLY A 217 -19.79 14.58 -10.24
CA GLY A 217 -20.56 15.60 -10.93
C GLY A 217 -21.47 16.47 -10.06
N ARG A 218 -20.97 17.11 -9.00
CA ARG A 218 -21.72 18.15 -8.25
C ARG A 218 -20.83 19.31 -7.75
N ARG A 219 -21.48 20.47 -7.50
CA ARG A 219 -20.91 21.81 -7.30
C ARG A 219 -20.27 22.05 -5.92
N GLU A 220 -19.39 23.06 -5.88
CA GLU A 220 -18.46 23.50 -4.82
C GLU A 220 -19.03 24.14 -3.55
N GLU A 221 -20.34 24.11 -3.31
CA GLU A 221 -20.93 24.84 -2.17
C GLU A 221 -21.54 23.81 -1.19
N ASP A 222 -21.06 23.85 0.06
CA ASP A 222 -21.38 23.00 1.23
C ASP A 222 -20.71 21.61 1.31
N LEU A 223 -19.39 21.65 1.54
CA LEU A 223 -18.45 20.55 1.32
C LEU A 223 -18.18 19.61 2.53
N PHE A 224 -18.94 19.75 3.61
CA PHE A 224 -19.06 18.74 4.69
C PHE A 224 -20.53 18.34 4.94
N GLU A 225 -21.47 18.98 4.26
CA GLU A 225 -22.86 18.60 4.28
C GLU A 225 -23.00 17.30 3.46
N GLY A 226 -23.61 16.27 4.04
CA GLY A 226 -23.62 14.91 3.49
C GLY A 226 -22.36 14.04 3.67
N LEU A 227 -21.28 14.50 4.33
CA LEU A 227 -20.22 13.58 4.75
C LEU A 227 -20.40 13.10 6.18
N ILE A 228 -19.96 11.86 6.41
CA ILE A 228 -19.87 11.30 7.74
C ILE A 228 -18.43 10.95 8.02
N SER A 229 -17.87 11.69 8.98
CA SER A 229 -16.53 11.45 9.50
C SER A 229 -16.62 10.76 10.84
N LEU A 230 -15.91 9.66 11.00
CA LEU A 230 -15.66 9.02 12.29
C LEU A 230 -14.19 9.15 12.62
N LYS A 231 -13.88 9.73 13.78
CA LYS A 231 -12.53 9.70 14.32
C LYS A 231 -12.34 8.41 15.09
N VAL A 232 -11.31 7.65 14.73
CA VAL A 232 -10.98 6.40 15.38
C VAL A 232 -9.61 6.53 16.00
N ASN A 233 -9.48 6.09 17.24
CA ASN A 233 -8.20 5.98 17.93
C ASN A 233 -7.93 4.51 18.23
N THR A 234 -7.14 3.86 17.38
CA THR A 234 -6.75 2.46 17.60
C THR A 234 -5.29 2.38 18.00
N SER A 235 -4.99 1.64 19.08
CA SER A 235 -3.61 1.38 19.52
C SER A 235 -2.71 2.64 19.64
N GLY A 236 -3.28 3.81 19.93
CA GLY A 236 -2.56 5.09 20.07
C GLY A 236 -2.36 5.90 18.79
N TYR A 237 -2.93 5.47 17.65
CA TYR A 237 -2.82 6.17 16.37
C TYR A 237 -4.19 6.75 15.97
N PRO A 238 -4.36 8.09 15.97
CA PRO A 238 -5.61 8.70 15.55
C PRO A 238 -5.71 8.77 14.03
N PHE A 239 -6.82 8.32 13.46
CA PHE A 239 -7.13 8.50 12.04
C PHE A 239 -8.60 8.82 11.79
N ARG A 240 -8.91 9.22 10.55
CA ARG A 240 -10.27 9.53 10.13
C ARG A 240 -10.76 8.54 9.09
N LEU A 241 -11.93 7.98 9.35
CA LEU A 241 -12.72 7.26 8.38
C LEU A 241 -13.77 8.19 7.81
N LEU A 242 -13.88 8.20 6.48
CA LEU A 242 -14.87 8.97 5.76
C LEU A 242 -15.77 8.03 4.98
N ALA A 243 -17.07 8.16 5.17
CA ALA A 243 -18.06 7.41 4.42
C ALA A 243 -18.97 8.37 3.63
N ASN A 244 -19.12 8.07 2.33
CA ASN A 244 -20.11 8.72 1.46
C ASN A 244 -21.40 7.88 1.46
N HIS A 245 -22.56 8.53 1.58
CA HIS A 245 -23.90 7.90 1.61
C HIS A 245 -24.20 6.99 0.40
N GLN A 246 -23.47 7.12 -0.71
CA GLN A 246 -23.81 6.45 -1.96
C GLN A 246 -22.98 5.20 -2.26
N ASN A 247 -21.77 5.06 -1.72
CA ASN A 247 -20.77 4.15 -2.29
C ASN A 247 -20.15 3.12 -1.34
N HIS A 248 -20.56 3.06 -0.06
CA HIS A 248 -20.03 2.10 0.95
C HIS A 248 -18.49 2.03 1.04
N LEU A 249 -17.80 3.00 0.45
CA LEU A 249 -16.35 3.07 0.30
C LEU A 249 -15.80 3.86 1.49
N LEU A 250 -14.94 3.21 2.27
CA LEU A 250 -14.17 3.90 3.30
C LEU A 250 -12.95 4.55 2.67
N LEU A 251 -12.91 5.86 2.73
CA LEU A 251 -11.68 6.59 2.53
C LEU A 251 -10.98 6.73 3.89
N TYR A 252 -9.81 6.11 3.98
CA TYR A 252 -8.88 6.29 5.08
C TYR A 252 -7.96 7.45 4.75
N VAL A 253 -7.86 8.39 5.69
CA VAL A 253 -6.90 9.50 5.60
C VAL A 253 -6.21 9.66 6.95
N SER A 254 -4.88 9.59 6.93
CA SER A 254 -4.03 9.98 8.06
C SER A 254 -3.04 11.04 7.63
N LEU A 255 -2.89 12.05 8.47
CA LEU A 255 -1.89 13.08 8.33
C LEU A 255 -1.15 13.18 9.68
N GLU A 256 0.04 12.63 9.70
CA GLU A 256 1.00 12.78 10.81
C GLU A 256 1.91 13.98 10.53
N THR A 257 2.84 14.30 11.44
CA THR A 257 3.68 15.51 11.35
C THR A 257 4.42 15.69 10.03
N ASP A 258 4.74 14.58 9.37
CA ASP A 258 5.57 14.52 8.17
C ASP A 258 5.09 13.46 7.17
N GLN A 259 3.96 12.79 7.41
CA GLN A 259 3.49 11.69 6.59
C GLN A 259 1.98 11.81 6.28
N LEU A 260 1.62 11.65 5.02
CA LEU A 260 0.24 11.60 4.52
C LEU A 260 -0.04 10.21 3.92
N THR A 261 -1.01 9.50 4.48
CA THR A 261 -1.47 8.21 3.97
C THR A 261 -2.92 8.29 3.56
N ILE A 262 -3.21 7.83 2.34
CA ILE A 262 -4.56 7.74 1.78
C ILE A 262 -4.80 6.32 1.27
N GLY A 263 -5.88 5.70 1.72
CA GLY A 263 -6.25 4.35 1.31
C GLY A 263 -7.75 4.17 1.15
N VAL A 264 -8.15 3.20 0.34
CA VAL A 264 -9.54 2.81 0.13
C VAL A 264 -9.75 1.40 0.67
N TYR A 265 -10.81 1.19 1.46
CA TYR A 265 -11.13 -0.10 2.08
C TYR A 265 -12.59 -0.52 1.83
N TYR A 266 -12.82 -1.83 1.77
CA TYR A 266 -14.15 -2.46 1.74
C TYR A 266 -14.52 -3.13 3.07
N SER A 267 -15.81 -3.34 3.34
CA SER A 267 -16.35 -3.78 4.64
C SER A 267 -15.91 -5.17 5.10
N ASP A 268 -15.61 -6.03 4.15
CA ASP A 268 -15.18 -7.40 4.34
C ASP A 268 -13.65 -7.55 4.37
N GLU A 269 -12.93 -6.47 4.08
CA GLU A 269 -11.48 -6.46 4.08
C GLU A 269 -10.93 -6.08 5.47
N PRO A 270 -9.89 -6.79 5.94
CA PRO A 270 -9.19 -6.40 7.14
C PRO A 270 -8.55 -5.03 6.93
N VAL A 271 -8.75 -4.12 7.89
CA VAL A 271 -8.11 -2.80 7.82
C VAL A 271 -6.76 -2.90 8.50
N MET A 272 -5.71 -2.72 7.70
CA MET A 272 -4.34 -3.05 8.06
C MET A 272 -3.80 -2.26 9.27
N LEU A 273 -4.36 -1.07 9.51
CA LEU A 273 -4.01 -0.19 10.63
C LEU A 273 -4.41 -0.76 11.99
N ALA A 274 -5.46 -1.57 12.02
CA ALA A 274 -5.96 -2.22 13.21
C ALA A 274 -5.36 -3.64 13.38
N LYS A 275 -4.10 -3.87 12.95
CA LYS A 275 -3.41 -5.18 12.99
C LYS A 275 -4.23 -6.30 12.33
N GLY A 276 -4.81 -6.02 11.17
CA GLY A 276 -5.65 -6.99 10.45
C GLY A 276 -7.04 -7.21 11.05
N THR A 277 -7.46 -6.40 12.02
CA THR A 277 -8.83 -6.44 12.54
C THR A 277 -9.80 -5.91 11.49
N ARG A 278 -10.93 -6.61 11.32
CA ARG A 278 -12.02 -6.13 10.47
C ARG A 278 -12.69 -4.94 11.15
N MET A 279 -12.85 -3.84 10.41
CA MET A 279 -13.51 -2.64 10.91
C MET A 279 -15.04 -2.75 10.95
N THR A 280 -15.59 -3.95 11.07
CA THR A 280 -17.04 -4.20 10.93
C THR A 280 -17.86 -3.37 11.91
N ARG A 281 -17.32 -3.08 13.10
CA ARG A 281 -17.92 -2.17 14.09
C ARG A 281 -17.93 -0.73 13.59
N GLU A 282 -16.79 -0.24 13.09
CA GLU A 282 -16.63 1.13 12.58
C GLU A 282 -17.46 1.35 11.31
N TYR A 283 -17.54 0.35 10.43
CA TYR A 283 -18.46 0.31 9.28
C TYR A 283 -19.89 0.45 9.76
N ARG A 284 -20.30 -0.34 10.76
CA ARG A 284 -21.64 -0.27 11.32
C ARG A 284 -21.94 1.09 11.94
N ILE A 285 -20.98 1.67 12.67
CA ILE A 285 -21.09 3.03 13.21
C ILE A 285 -21.33 4.04 12.08
N LEU A 286 -20.57 3.96 11.00
CA LEU A 286 -20.70 4.87 9.86
C LEU A 286 -22.03 4.71 9.14
N GLU A 287 -22.53 3.48 8.95
CA GLU A 287 -23.88 3.23 8.42
C GLU A 287 -24.96 3.86 9.30
N ILE A 288 -24.85 3.72 10.62
CA ILE A 288 -25.81 4.28 11.59
C ILE A 288 -25.78 5.80 11.55
N LEU A 289 -24.58 6.39 11.55
CA LEU A 289 -24.42 7.82 11.40
C LEU A 289 -25.03 8.29 10.07
N GLN A 290 -24.88 7.51 8.99
CA GLN A 290 -25.40 7.84 7.65
C GLN A 290 -26.90 7.83 7.63
N ARG A 291 -27.50 6.79 8.19
CA ARG A 291 -28.94 6.69 8.32
C ARG A 291 -29.49 7.81 9.21
N LYS A 292 -28.82 8.11 10.33
CA LYS A 292 -29.22 9.18 11.25
C LYS A 292 -29.28 10.53 10.54
N LYS A 293 -28.23 10.90 9.80
CA LYS A 293 -28.16 12.17 9.06
C LYS A 293 -29.28 12.29 8.01
N VAL A 294 -29.53 11.24 7.22
CA VAL A 294 -30.64 11.22 6.25
C VAL A 294 -31.99 11.46 6.93
N LEU A 295 -32.24 10.82 8.07
CA LEU A 295 -33.49 10.98 8.81
C LEU A 295 -33.65 12.37 9.43
N GLU A 296 -32.54 12.98 9.86
CA GLU A 296 -32.51 14.36 10.37
C GLU A 296 -32.84 15.36 9.25
N ASP A 297 -32.18 15.23 8.09
CA ASP A 297 -32.44 16.07 6.91
C ASP A 297 -33.91 15.93 6.43
N GLU A 298 -34.46 14.71 6.40
CA GLU A 298 -35.87 14.47 6.06
C GLU A 298 -36.85 15.08 7.09
N SER A 299 -36.47 15.09 8.38
CA SER A 299 -37.30 15.64 9.45
C SER A 299 -37.37 17.17 9.42
N GLU A 300 -36.31 17.83 8.94
CA GLU A 300 -36.28 19.29 8.73
C GLU A 300 -37.24 19.74 7.61
N ILE A 301 -37.54 18.85 6.66
CA ILE A 301 -38.39 19.13 5.49
C ILE A 301 -39.90 18.91 5.78
N GLY A 302 -40.27 18.37 6.94
CA GLY A 302 -41.63 18.51 7.48
C GLY A 302 -42.35 17.25 7.98
N GLU A 303 -41.68 16.11 8.14
CA GLU A 303 -42.32 14.89 8.65
C GLU A 303 -41.66 14.37 9.95
N ASN A 304 -42.34 14.60 11.08
CA ASN A 304 -41.90 14.29 12.45
C ASN A 304 -42.00 12.79 12.82
N TRP A 305 -41.93 11.86 11.87
CA TRP A 305 -42.10 10.41 12.09
C TRP A 305 -40.80 9.67 12.44
N ASN A 306 -39.64 10.29 12.14
CA ASN A 306 -38.33 9.64 12.26
C ASN A 306 -37.70 9.68 13.66
N LYS A 307 -38.32 10.39 14.62
CA LYS A 307 -37.75 10.58 15.99
C LYS A 307 -37.51 9.29 16.76
N ILE A 308 -38.36 8.27 16.56
CA ILE A 308 -38.20 6.98 17.22
C ILE A 308 -36.98 6.24 16.64
N GLU A 309 -36.82 6.24 15.31
CA GLU A 309 -35.69 5.62 14.63
C GLU A 309 -34.38 6.34 14.99
N ILE A 310 -34.35 7.68 14.95
CA ILE A 310 -33.16 8.47 15.37
C ILE A 310 -32.73 8.09 16.80
N ARG A 311 -33.67 7.99 17.74
CA ARG A 311 -33.35 7.60 19.12
C ARG A 311 -32.79 6.17 19.21
N GLN A 312 -33.32 5.23 18.44
CA GLN A 312 -32.79 3.86 18.38
C GLN A 312 -31.37 3.82 17.81
N LEU A 313 -31.10 4.63 16.78
CA LEU A 313 -29.77 4.78 16.20
C LEU A 313 -28.78 5.39 17.21
N GLU A 314 -29.20 6.39 18.00
CA GLU A 314 -28.38 6.96 19.08
C GLU A 314 -28.04 5.94 20.18
N GLU A 315 -29.01 5.12 20.58
CA GLU A 315 -28.78 4.03 21.54
C GLU A 315 -27.84 2.95 20.96
N GLU A 316 -27.89 2.69 19.65
CA GLU A 316 -26.94 1.80 18.97
C GLU A 316 -25.53 2.42 18.89
N LEU A 317 -25.39 3.70 18.60
CA LEU A 317 -24.10 4.41 18.63
C LEU A 317 -23.47 4.36 20.02
N ALA A 318 -24.25 4.63 21.08
CA ALA A 318 -23.78 4.55 22.46
C ALA A 318 -23.33 3.14 22.84
N ARG A 319 -24.07 2.09 22.42
CA ARG A 319 -23.66 0.69 22.62
C ARG A 319 -22.36 0.33 21.90
N ASN A 320 -22.12 0.97 20.75
CA ASN A 320 -20.88 0.87 20.02
C ASN A 320 -19.78 1.81 20.55
N GLY A 321 -19.95 2.41 21.73
CA GLY A 321 -18.92 3.22 22.40
C GLY A 321 -18.63 4.56 21.71
N VAL A 322 -19.54 5.05 20.87
CA VAL A 322 -19.37 6.33 20.18
C VAL A 322 -19.65 7.48 21.14
N TYR A 323 -18.74 8.46 21.19
CA TYR A 323 -18.93 9.70 21.92
C TYR A 323 -18.68 10.91 21.01
N TYR A 324 -19.13 12.09 21.41
CA TYR A 324 -19.04 13.29 20.59
C TYR A 324 -18.17 14.35 21.25
N VAL A 325 -17.27 14.96 20.49
CA VAL A 325 -16.51 16.16 20.87
C VAL A 325 -16.77 17.23 19.82
N ASP A 326 -17.35 18.36 20.22
CA ASP A 326 -17.74 19.47 19.34
C ASP A 326 -18.56 19.00 18.12
N GLY A 327 -19.51 18.08 18.35
CA GLY A 327 -20.37 17.52 17.30
C GLY A 327 -19.70 16.49 16.39
N THR A 328 -18.41 16.21 16.55
CA THR A 328 -17.70 15.16 15.80
C THR A 328 -17.77 13.83 16.56
N PRO A 329 -18.16 12.71 15.93
CA PRO A 329 -18.18 11.40 16.58
C PRO A 329 -16.78 10.77 16.65
N TYR A 330 -16.49 10.15 17.79
CA TYR A 330 -15.25 9.45 18.13
C TYR A 330 -15.58 8.04 18.59
N VAL A 331 -14.65 7.12 18.32
CA VAL A 331 -14.63 5.79 18.93
C VAL A 331 -13.20 5.41 19.26
N ASP A 332 -13.00 4.89 20.46
CA ASP A 332 -11.71 4.35 20.90
C ASP A 332 -11.75 2.81 20.82
N ASP A 333 -10.58 2.19 20.62
CA ASP A 333 -10.39 0.76 20.90
C ASP A 333 -10.78 0.49 22.37
N LEU A 334 -11.63 -0.52 22.60
CA LEU A 334 -11.80 -1.11 23.92
C LEU A 334 -10.77 -2.22 24.15
#